data_AF-A0A3D4YC14-F1
#
_entry.id   AF-A0A3D4YC14-F1
#
_cell.length_a   1.000
_cell.length_b   1.000
_cell.length_c   1.000
_cell.angle_alpha   90.00
_cell.angle_beta   90.00
_cell.angle_gamma   90.00
#
_symmetry.space_group_name_H-M   'P 1'
#
loop_
_entity.id
_entity.type
_entity.pdbx_description
1 polymer ?
#
loop_
_entity_poly.entity_id
_entity_poly.type
_entity_poly.pdbx_seq_one_letter_code
_entity_poly.pdbx_strand_id
1 'polypeptide(L)'
;MKKDLNLKAISAHLQKTFFFDNNDKKTNINGQQDMKAFIRPAILGLIVILLGIFVYQYFKNSNTQEISLENQFAKLEKLNNQSFKSLDYYANVKATKISVSGVSNIYGALNIEDSHVKDMNIYGPLTAQNSYFQDANIYGFAILSTTRFRDLEVYGQLSANKIVVEGDAFVASTVNLHHAQINRMECAGSDINLHNSTIKKITVNGTDAKNPVVNLTESQVDLIKFDGMEGAVILYGDNASVKEVKGGIITRKNLSELKKS
;
A
#
# COMPACT_ATOMS: atom_id res chain seq x y z
N MET A 1 32.46 -4.25 20.14
CA MET A 1 31.41 -3.48 19.43
C MET A 1 30.08 -3.81 20.12
N LYS A 2 29.65 -3.10 21.18
CA LYS A 2 28.86 -1.85 21.16
C LYS A 2 27.78 -1.81 20.06
N LYS A 3 26.52 -2.13 20.43
CA LYS A 3 25.29 -1.46 19.99
C LYS A 3 24.10 -1.99 20.81
N ASP A 4 23.99 -1.49 22.04
CA ASP A 4 22.74 -1.50 22.81
C ASP A 4 22.65 -0.17 23.53
N LEU A 5 22.23 0.86 22.78
CA LEU A 5 22.02 2.23 23.24
C LEU A 5 21.20 2.93 22.16
N ASN A 6 19.86 2.86 22.24
CA ASN A 6 18.97 3.97 21.86
C ASN A 6 17.46 3.70 22.08
N LEU A 7 17.08 3.15 23.23
CA LEU A 7 15.67 3.16 23.66
C LEU A 7 15.43 3.76 25.06
N LYS A 8 16.49 4.28 25.72
CA LYS A 8 16.38 5.03 27.00
C LYS A 8 16.64 6.54 26.88
N ALA A 9 16.96 7.05 25.68
CA ALA A 9 17.36 8.45 25.50
C ALA A 9 16.22 9.43 25.19
N ILE A 10 14.99 8.96 24.93
CA ILE A 10 13.84 9.86 24.66
C ILE A 10 13.03 10.14 25.94
N SER A 11 13.17 9.32 26.99
CA SER A 11 12.48 9.51 28.27
C SER A 11 13.14 10.53 29.21
N ALA A 12 14.37 10.97 28.93
CA ALA A 12 15.14 11.83 29.83
C ALA A 12 15.11 13.33 29.46
N HIS A 13 14.49 13.71 28.33
CA HIS A 13 14.43 15.10 27.90
C HIS A 13 13.16 15.86 28.34
N LEU A 14 12.19 15.18 28.95
CA LEU A 14 10.92 15.78 29.41
C LEU A 14 10.80 15.96 30.93
N GLN A 15 11.85 15.67 31.70
CA GLN A 15 11.84 15.79 33.18
C GLN A 15 12.77 16.88 33.74
N LYS A 16 13.22 17.83 32.93
CA LYS A 16 14.24 18.83 33.34
C LYS A 16 13.83 20.30 33.16
N THR A 17 12.55 20.62 33.35
CA THR A 17 12.06 22.02 33.37
C THR A 17 11.21 22.39 34.58
N PHE A 18 11.38 21.67 35.69
CA PHE A 18 11.03 22.20 37.01
C PHE A 18 12.15 21.77 37.94
N PHE A 19 12.99 22.70 38.36
CA PHE A 19 13.84 22.74 39.57
C PHE A 19 14.99 23.70 39.26
N PHE A 20 14.79 24.99 39.56
CA PHE A 20 15.89 25.89 39.82
C PHE A 20 16.22 25.82 41.30
N ASP A 21 17.49 25.52 41.53
CA ASP A 21 18.26 25.53 42.76
C ASP A 21 18.60 26.99 43.14
N ASN A 22 18.60 27.31 44.43
CA ASN A 22 19.72 27.97 45.11
C ASN A 22 19.40 28.39 46.55
N ASN A 23 20.28 27.91 47.44
CA ASN A 23 20.56 28.43 48.78
C ASN A 23 20.95 29.92 48.75
N ASP A 24 20.57 30.70 49.77
CA ASP A 24 21.52 31.21 50.77
C ASP A 24 20.90 32.16 51.83
N LYS A 25 21.48 32.09 53.04
CA LYS A 25 21.55 33.08 54.14
C LYS A 25 20.37 33.26 55.11
N LYS A 26 20.66 32.88 56.37
CA LYS A 26 20.04 33.36 57.60
C LYS A 26 20.40 34.83 57.87
N THR A 27 19.40 35.63 58.24
CA THR A 27 19.48 36.67 59.29
C THR A 27 18.07 37.06 59.76
N ASN A 28 17.91 37.16 61.08
CA ASN A 28 16.73 37.60 61.82
C ASN A 28 16.17 38.95 61.33
N ILE A 29 14.87 39.19 61.53
CA ILE A 29 14.28 40.29 62.33
C ILE A 29 12.73 40.26 62.19
N ASN A 30 12.06 40.10 63.32
CA ASN A 30 10.69 40.53 63.70
C ASN A 30 9.58 40.66 62.65
N GLY A 31 8.57 39.79 62.82
CA GLY A 31 7.15 40.17 62.87
C GLY A 31 6.49 40.70 61.59
N GLN A 32 5.85 39.82 60.82
CA GLN A 32 4.63 40.17 60.07
C GLN A 32 3.85 38.93 59.62
N GLN A 33 2.66 38.82 60.21
CA GLN A 33 1.41 38.18 59.78
C GLN A 33 1.41 37.03 58.75
N ASP A 34 0.85 35.91 59.22
CA ASP A 34 0.09 34.89 58.50
C ASP A 34 -0.66 35.39 57.25
N MET A 35 -0.38 34.76 56.10
CA MET A 35 -1.37 34.52 55.05
C MET A 35 -1.05 33.22 54.33
N LYS A 36 -1.53 32.09 54.90
CA LYS A 36 -1.85 30.91 54.09
C LYS A 36 -2.97 31.32 53.13
N ALA A 37 -2.60 31.67 51.90
CA ALA A 37 -3.54 31.97 50.84
C ALA A 37 -4.32 30.68 50.50
N PHE A 38 -5.50 30.60 51.10
CA PHE A 38 -6.59 29.71 50.75
C PHE A 38 -6.89 29.90 49.26
N ILE A 39 -6.33 29.06 48.39
CA ILE A 39 -6.82 28.94 47.01
C ILE A 39 -8.24 28.42 47.14
N ARG A 40 -9.20 29.34 47.04
CA ARG A 40 -10.62 29.05 47.27
C ARG A 40 -11.06 27.90 46.37
N PRO A 41 -11.84 26.92 46.85
CA PRO A 41 -12.37 25.81 46.04
C PRO A 41 -13.12 26.26 44.78
N ALA A 42 -13.56 27.53 44.75
CA ALA A 42 -14.14 28.17 43.57
C ALA A 42 -13.18 28.27 42.36
N ILE A 43 -11.87 28.51 42.58
CA ILE A 43 -10.88 28.64 41.49
C ILE A 43 -10.58 27.28 40.87
N LEU A 44 -10.44 26.24 41.71
CA LEU A 44 -10.28 24.85 41.27
C LEU A 44 -11.51 24.36 40.48
N GLY A 45 -12.73 24.69 40.94
CA GLY A 45 -13.96 24.36 40.20
C GLY A 45 -14.01 25.00 38.82
N LEU A 46 -13.57 26.26 38.70
CA LEU A 46 -13.57 27.00 37.43
C LEU A 46 -12.53 26.44 36.43
N ILE A 47 -11.36 26.02 36.92
CA ILE A 47 -10.34 25.34 36.11
C ILE A 47 -10.86 24.00 35.58
N VAL A 48 -11.55 23.21 36.41
CA VAL A 48 -12.11 21.90 35.99
C VAL A 48 -13.20 22.08 34.94
N ILE A 49 -14.05 23.10 35.07
CA ILE A 49 -15.08 23.42 34.07
C ILE A 49 -14.45 23.83 32.73
N LEU A 50 -13.42 24.69 32.76
CA LEU A 50 -12.71 25.11 31.54
C LEU A 50 -11.99 23.94 30.86
N LEU A 51 -11.37 23.04 31.62
CA LEU A 51 -10.80 21.79 31.11
C LEU A 51 -11.88 20.90 30.49
N GLY A 52 -13.04 20.76 31.14
CA GLY A 52 -14.18 20.01 30.60
C GLY A 52 -14.69 20.57 29.28
N ILE A 53 -14.79 21.90 29.15
CA ILE A 53 -15.18 22.58 27.91
C ILE A 53 -14.12 22.36 26.82
N PHE A 54 -12.84 22.49 27.14
CA PHE A 54 -11.75 22.29 26.20
C PHE A 54 -11.70 20.84 25.68
N VAL A 55 -11.81 19.87 26.59
CA VAL A 55 -11.85 18.44 26.26
C VAL A 55 -13.10 18.12 25.43
N TYR A 56 -14.27 18.66 25.80
CA TYR A 56 -15.49 18.49 25.02
C TYR A 56 -15.38 19.07 23.61
N GLN A 57 -14.81 20.27 23.46
CA GLN A 57 -14.58 20.87 22.13
C GLN A 57 -13.57 20.07 21.31
N TYR A 58 -12.50 19.57 21.92
CA TYR A 58 -11.52 18.70 21.27
C TYR A 58 -12.17 17.42 20.72
N PHE A 59 -12.94 16.71 21.56
CA PHE A 59 -13.65 15.49 21.15
C PHE A 59 -14.78 15.76 20.14
N LYS A 60 -15.46 16.89 20.23
CA LYS A 60 -16.47 17.29 19.25
C LYS A 60 -15.83 17.58 17.88
N ASN A 61 -14.68 18.25 17.85
CA ASN A 61 -13.97 18.53 16.60
C ASN A 61 -13.39 17.27 15.97
N SER A 62 -12.83 16.35 16.77
CA SER A 62 -12.31 15.08 16.25
C SER A 62 -13.42 14.22 15.64
N ASN A 63 -14.56 14.10 16.32
CA ASN A 63 -15.70 13.33 15.79
C ASN A 63 -16.27 13.96 14.50
N THR A 64 -16.24 15.29 14.37
CA THR A 64 -16.73 15.96 13.15
C THR A 64 -15.81 15.72 11.95
N GLN A 65 -14.49 15.64 12.17
CA GLN A 65 -13.51 15.31 11.12
C GLN A 65 -13.59 13.84 10.69
N GLU A 66 -13.74 12.92 11.63
CA GLU A 66 -13.85 11.48 11.37
C GLU A 66 -15.12 11.15 10.56
N ILE A 67 -16.26 11.73 10.94
CA ILE A 67 -17.52 11.62 10.19
C ILE A 67 -17.40 12.26 8.78
N SER A 68 -16.58 13.30 8.61
CA SER A 68 -16.40 13.95 7.30
C SER A 68 -15.59 13.10 6.31
N LEU A 69 -14.59 12.34 6.79
CA LEU A 69 -13.75 11.47 5.98
C LEU A 69 -14.49 10.18 5.61
N GLU A 70 -15.20 9.56 6.56
CA GLU A 70 -16.04 8.38 6.27
C GLU A 70 -17.09 8.68 5.19
N ASN A 71 -17.71 9.86 5.24
CA ASN A 71 -18.68 10.28 4.22
C ASN A 71 -18.05 10.53 2.84
N GLN A 72 -16.77 10.90 2.76
CA GLN A 72 -16.06 11.06 1.48
C GLN A 72 -15.74 9.70 0.83
N PHE A 73 -15.31 8.71 1.62
CA PHE A 73 -15.06 7.36 1.10
C PHE A 73 -16.34 6.58 0.73
N ALA A 74 -17.48 6.93 1.32
CA ALA A 74 -18.78 6.39 0.92
C ALA A 74 -19.28 6.93 -0.43
N LYS A 75 -18.70 8.04 -0.93
CA LYS A 75 -19.13 8.68 -2.16
C LYS A 75 -18.68 7.86 -3.37
N LEU A 76 -19.60 7.63 -4.30
CA LEU A 76 -19.31 7.04 -5.61
C LEU A 76 -19.41 8.11 -6.69
N GLU A 77 -18.29 8.42 -7.32
CA GLU A 77 -18.21 9.32 -8.47
C GLU A 77 -18.35 8.53 -9.76
N LYS A 78 -19.20 9.02 -10.67
CA LYS A 78 -19.45 8.37 -11.97
C LYS A 78 -19.00 9.29 -13.08
N LEU A 79 -17.97 8.86 -13.82
CA LEU A 79 -17.38 9.59 -14.94
C LEU A 79 -17.69 8.83 -16.23
N ASN A 80 -18.19 9.51 -17.26
CA ASN A 80 -18.55 8.84 -18.50
C ASN A 80 -18.38 9.74 -19.72
N ASN A 81 -17.73 9.22 -20.77
CA ASN A 81 -17.53 9.91 -22.06
C ASN A 81 -16.89 11.30 -21.90
N GLN A 82 -15.84 11.40 -21.09
CA GLN A 82 -15.22 12.66 -20.72
C GLN A 82 -13.70 12.61 -20.88
N SER A 83 -13.11 13.75 -21.22
CA SER A 83 -11.66 13.92 -21.27
C SER A 83 -11.22 14.84 -20.14
N PHE A 84 -10.16 14.45 -19.45
CA PHE A 84 -9.62 15.14 -18.31
C PHE A 84 -8.12 15.39 -18.50
N LYS A 85 -7.66 16.50 -17.90
CA LYS A 85 -6.23 16.73 -17.74
C LYS A 85 -5.67 15.91 -16.58
N SER A 86 -6.40 15.85 -15.47
CA SER A 86 -6.10 15.01 -14.30
C SER A 86 -7.40 14.60 -13.61
N LEU A 87 -7.33 13.53 -12.81
CA LEU A 87 -8.38 13.07 -11.91
C LEU A 87 -7.81 12.98 -10.50
N ASP A 88 -8.23 13.89 -9.62
CA ASP A 88 -7.84 13.88 -8.20
C ASP A 88 -9.11 13.71 -7.34
N TYR A 89 -9.36 12.49 -6.88
CA TYR A 89 -10.60 12.14 -6.15
C TYR A 89 -10.32 11.44 -4.82
N TYR A 90 -11.09 11.82 -3.80
CA TYR A 90 -11.16 11.14 -2.50
C TYR A 90 -12.50 10.41 -2.38
N ALA A 91 -12.70 9.42 -3.23
CA ALA A 91 -13.96 8.71 -3.40
C ALA A 91 -13.72 7.40 -4.16
N ASN A 92 -14.71 6.50 -4.10
CA ASN A 92 -14.78 5.42 -5.07
C ASN A 92 -15.18 5.99 -6.43
N VAL A 93 -14.53 5.57 -7.50
CA VAL A 93 -14.77 6.08 -8.85
C VAL A 93 -15.18 4.94 -9.77
N LYS A 94 -16.28 5.13 -10.48
CA LYS A 94 -16.65 4.33 -11.63
C LYS A 94 -16.52 5.17 -12.89
N ALA A 95 -15.60 4.81 -13.76
CA ALA A 95 -15.29 5.55 -14.99
C ALA A 95 -15.50 4.67 -16.23
N THR A 96 -16.10 5.23 -17.27
CA THR A 96 -16.28 4.52 -18.54
C THR A 96 -16.00 5.48 -19.70
N LYS A 97 -15.25 5.02 -20.72
CA LYS A 97 -14.96 5.83 -21.91
C LYS A 97 -14.35 7.20 -21.57
N ILE A 98 -13.39 7.21 -20.65
CA ILE A 98 -12.68 8.43 -20.29
C ILE A 98 -11.30 8.48 -20.94
N SER A 99 -10.81 9.69 -21.15
CA SER A 99 -9.41 9.95 -21.53
C SER A 99 -8.76 10.84 -20.49
N VAL A 100 -7.60 10.45 -19.97
CA VAL A 100 -6.83 11.28 -19.03
C VAL A 100 -5.41 11.45 -19.54
N SER A 101 -4.94 12.70 -19.60
CA SER A 101 -3.70 13.07 -20.29
C SER A 101 -2.56 13.51 -19.36
N GLY A 102 -2.78 13.50 -18.05
CA GLY A 102 -1.82 13.91 -17.04
C GLY A 102 -1.97 13.13 -15.75
N VAL A 103 -1.10 13.44 -14.80
CA VAL A 103 -0.99 12.73 -13.52
C VAL A 103 -2.27 12.83 -12.72
N SER A 104 -2.71 11.72 -12.16
CA SER A 104 -3.99 11.58 -11.47
C SER A 104 -3.87 10.71 -10.23
N ASN A 105 -4.62 11.05 -9.18
CA ASN A 105 -4.61 10.36 -7.90
C ASN A 105 -6.04 10.01 -7.47
N ILE A 106 -6.31 8.71 -7.25
CA ILE A 106 -7.59 8.24 -6.72
C ILE A 106 -7.35 7.65 -5.33
N TYR A 107 -7.95 8.25 -4.31
CA TYR A 107 -7.99 7.72 -2.94
C TYR A 107 -9.33 7.02 -2.73
N GLY A 108 -9.37 5.74 -3.10
CA GLY A 108 -10.57 4.92 -3.13
C GLY A 108 -10.50 3.82 -4.19
N ALA A 109 -11.55 3.02 -4.31
CA ALA A 109 -11.65 2.01 -5.36
C ALA A 109 -11.84 2.66 -6.72
N LEU A 110 -11.10 2.20 -7.73
CA LEU A 110 -11.31 2.59 -9.12
C LEU A 110 -11.85 1.41 -9.92
N ASN A 111 -13.04 1.57 -10.50
CA ASN A 111 -13.58 0.69 -11.52
C ASN A 111 -13.60 1.44 -12.85
N ILE A 112 -12.86 0.95 -13.84
CA ILE A 112 -12.66 1.67 -15.10
C ILE A 112 -12.82 0.76 -16.32
N GLU A 113 -13.54 1.26 -17.32
CA GLU A 113 -13.85 0.50 -18.54
C GLU A 113 -13.66 1.35 -19.80
N ASP A 114 -13.20 0.71 -20.88
CA ASP A 114 -13.10 1.31 -22.23
C ASP A 114 -12.34 2.64 -22.24
N SER A 115 -11.28 2.78 -21.44
CA SER A 115 -10.65 4.08 -21.16
C SER A 115 -9.17 4.12 -21.51
N HIS A 116 -8.66 5.33 -21.74
CA HIS A 116 -7.24 5.60 -21.97
C HIS A 116 -6.73 6.57 -20.91
N VAL A 117 -5.75 6.15 -20.12
CA VAL A 117 -5.33 6.90 -18.94
C VAL A 117 -3.82 7.01 -18.89
N LYS A 118 -3.34 8.22 -18.63
CA LYS A 118 -1.92 8.49 -18.39
C LYS A 118 -1.67 8.69 -16.89
N ASP A 119 -0.56 8.15 -16.41
CA ASP A 119 0.03 8.37 -15.08
C ASP A 119 -0.98 8.32 -13.92
N MET A 120 -1.41 7.11 -13.57
CA MET A 120 -2.40 6.87 -12.50
C MET A 120 -1.75 6.38 -11.21
N ASN A 121 -2.02 7.08 -10.09
CA ASN A 121 -1.84 6.52 -8.75
C ASN A 121 -3.20 6.18 -8.14
N ILE A 122 -3.37 4.93 -7.72
CA ILE A 122 -4.62 4.43 -7.14
C ILE A 122 -4.32 3.92 -5.73
N TYR A 123 -4.79 4.66 -4.73
CA TYR A 123 -4.71 4.30 -3.32
C TYR A 123 -5.97 3.53 -2.90
N GLY A 124 -6.06 2.30 -3.40
CA GLY A 124 -7.21 1.43 -3.25
C GLY A 124 -7.21 0.32 -4.29
N PRO A 125 -8.28 -0.50 -4.34
CA PRO A 125 -8.38 -1.56 -5.33
C PRO A 125 -8.67 -1.01 -6.73
N LEU A 126 -8.08 -1.64 -7.75
CA LEU A 126 -8.35 -1.37 -9.15
C LEU A 126 -9.12 -2.54 -9.77
N THR A 127 -10.22 -2.24 -10.45
CA THR A 127 -10.82 -3.12 -11.46
C THR A 127 -10.79 -2.41 -12.80
N ALA A 128 -10.16 -3.01 -13.81
CA ALA A 128 -10.10 -2.41 -15.14
C ALA A 128 -10.46 -3.40 -16.24
N GLN A 129 -11.25 -2.93 -17.21
CA GLN A 129 -11.65 -3.70 -18.37
C GLN A 129 -11.42 -2.91 -19.66
N ASN A 130 -10.94 -3.55 -20.72
CA ASN A 130 -10.80 -2.96 -22.06
C ASN A 130 -10.08 -1.59 -22.04
N SER A 131 -9.09 -1.44 -21.18
CA SER A 131 -8.48 -0.13 -20.90
C SER A 131 -7.00 -0.13 -21.21
N TYR A 132 -6.49 1.05 -21.56
CA TYR A 132 -5.06 1.31 -21.70
C TYR A 132 -4.61 2.28 -20.62
N PHE A 133 -3.54 1.91 -19.94
CA PHE A 133 -2.81 2.78 -19.05
C PHE A 133 -1.42 2.98 -19.64
N GLN A 134 -0.92 4.20 -19.63
CA GLN A 134 0.50 4.41 -19.83
C GLN A 134 1.22 3.84 -18.59
N ASP A 135 1.14 4.56 -17.46
CA ASP A 135 1.73 4.13 -16.20
C ASP A 135 0.66 4.05 -15.12
N ALA A 136 0.73 3.00 -14.30
CA ALA A 136 -0.17 2.84 -13.16
C ALA A 136 0.54 2.28 -11.93
N ASN A 137 0.37 2.97 -10.80
CA ASN A 137 0.77 2.52 -9.47
C ASN A 137 -0.49 2.22 -8.65
N ILE A 138 -0.66 0.98 -8.23
CA ILE A 138 -1.82 0.51 -7.47
C ILE A 138 -1.38 0.12 -6.06
N TYR A 139 -1.81 0.88 -5.07
CA TYR A 139 -1.63 0.60 -3.64
C TYR A 139 -2.85 -0.17 -3.13
N GLY A 140 -2.96 -1.43 -3.56
CA GLY A 140 -4.10 -2.30 -3.31
C GLY A 140 -4.05 -3.52 -4.23
N PHE A 141 -5.14 -4.29 -4.28
CA PHE A 141 -5.27 -5.38 -5.24
C PHE A 141 -5.71 -4.85 -6.61
N ALA A 142 -5.32 -5.55 -7.68
CA ALA A 142 -5.72 -5.24 -9.05
C ALA A 142 -6.40 -6.45 -9.71
N ILE A 143 -7.57 -6.22 -10.31
CA ILE A 143 -8.32 -7.18 -11.12
C ILE A 143 -8.46 -6.61 -12.53
N LEU A 144 -7.84 -7.27 -13.51
CA LEU A 144 -7.68 -6.71 -14.86
C LEU A 144 -8.22 -7.66 -15.93
N SER A 145 -8.94 -7.13 -16.92
CA SER A 145 -9.48 -7.91 -18.03
C SER A 145 -9.30 -7.19 -19.36
N THR A 146 -8.55 -7.77 -20.30
CA THR A 146 -8.29 -7.15 -21.61
C THR A 146 -7.69 -5.74 -21.43
N THR A 147 -6.62 -5.67 -20.64
CA THR A 147 -6.02 -4.38 -20.22
C THR A 147 -4.58 -4.31 -20.68
N ARG A 148 -4.13 -3.11 -21.06
CA ARG A 148 -2.77 -2.85 -21.52
C ARG A 148 -2.10 -1.78 -20.67
N PHE A 149 -0.83 -1.99 -20.37
CA PHE A 149 0.02 -1.06 -19.64
C PHE A 149 1.30 -0.81 -20.42
N ARG A 150 1.86 0.40 -20.35
CA ARG A 150 3.29 0.57 -20.59
C ARG A 150 4.03 0.04 -19.38
N ASP A 151 3.86 0.66 -18.21
CA ASP A 151 4.43 0.21 -16.94
C ASP A 151 3.33 -0.02 -15.89
N LEU A 152 3.50 -1.03 -15.04
CA LEU A 152 2.53 -1.43 -14.03
C LEU A 152 3.22 -1.75 -12.70
N GLU A 153 2.84 -1.05 -11.64
CA GLU A 153 3.24 -1.39 -10.27
C GLU A 153 2.00 -1.72 -9.44
N VAL A 154 2.01 -2.90 -8.80
CA VAL A 154 0.94 -3.35 -7.90
C VAL A 154 1.54 -3.68 -6.54
N TYR A 155 1.31 -2.79 -5.58
CA TYR A 155 1.67 -2.96 -4.17
C TYR A 155 0.60 -3.78 -3.45
N GLY A 156 0.31 -4.97 -3.99
CA GLY A 156 -0.73 -5.88 -3.53
C GLY A 156 -0.84 -7.09 -4.43
N GLN A 157 -2.00 -7.75 -4.44
CA GLN A 157 -2.26 -8.91 -5.28
C GLN A 157 -2.65 -8.50 -6.70
N LEU A 158 -2.18 -9.25 -7.70
CA LEU A 158 -2.55 -9.07 -9.10
C LEU A 158 -3.30 -10.29 -9.62
N SER A 159 -4.52 -10.09 -10.11
CA SER A 159 -5.28 -11.08 -10.88
C SER A 159 -5.63 -10.48 -12.23
N ALA A 160 -5.21 -11.12 -13.33
CA ALA A 160 -5.46 -10.58 -14.66
C ALA A 160 -5.77 -11.65 -15.70
N ASN A 161 -6.67 -11.30 -16.62
CA ASN A 161 -6.95 -12.06 -17.83
C ASN A 161 -6.72 -11.18 -19.07
N LYS A 162 -5.97 -11.67 -20.05
CA LYS A 162 -5.63 -10.94 -21.28
C LYS A 162 -4.97 -9.60 -20.98
N ILE A 163 -3.86 -9.62 -20.24
CA ILE A 163 -3.07 -8.43 -19.95
C ILE A 163 -1.83 -8.35 -20.84
N VAL A 164 -1.50 -7.13 -21.28
CA VAL A 164 -0.22 -6.84 -21.93
C VAL A 164 0.50 -5.76 -21.16
N VAL A 165 1.75 -5.99 -20.77
CA VAL A 165 2.64 -4.98 -20.18
C VAL A 165 3.87 -4.83 -21.08
N GLU A 166 4.03 -3.64 -21.66
CA GLU A 166 5.04 -3.37 -22.69
C GLU A 166 6.42 -3.08 -22.09
N GLY A 167 6.48 -2.48 -20.92
CA GLY A 167 7.67 -2.19 -20.15
C GLY A 167 7.81 -3.15 -18.98
N ASP A 168 7.77 -2.59 -17.77
CA ASP A 168 8.03 -3.30 -16.52
C ASP A 168 6.74 -3.51 -15.72
N ALA A 169 6.62 -4.71 -15.14
CA ALA A 169 5.61 -5.04 -14.15
C ALA A 169 6.28 -5.30 -12.79
N PHE A 170 5.83 -4.64 -11.74
CA PHE A 170 6.18 -4.97 -10.36
C PHE A 170 4.94 -5.43 -9.60
N VAL A 171 5.04 -6.52 -8.84
CA VAL A 171 3.96 -7.01 -7.97
C VAL A 171 4.50 -7.43 -6.61
N ALA A 172 4.01 -6.80 -5.54
CA ALA A 172 4.49 -7.05 -4.19
C ALA A 172 3.96 -8.35 -3.55
N SER A 173 2.92 -8.98 -4.12
CA SER A 173 2.25 -10.14 -3.54
C SER A 173 1.95 -11.22 -4.59
N THR A 174 0.95 -12.07 -4.34
CA THR A 174 0.52 -13.15 -5.23
C THR A 174 0.13 -12.63 -6.61
N VAL A 175 0.53 -13.39 -7.63
CA VAL A 175 0.26 -13.11 -9.04
C VAL A 175 -0.54 -14.25 -9.66
N ASN A 176 -1.69 -13.95 -10.25
CA ASN A 176 -2.49 -14.90 -11.02
C ASN A 176 -2.77 -14.32 -12.41
N LEU A 177 -2.16 -14.89 -13.44
CA LEU A 177 -2.23 -14.38 -14.81
C LEU A 177 -2.76 -15.41 -15.78
N HIS A 178 -3.74 -15.00 -16.58
CA HIS A 178 -4.31 -15.78 -17.67
C HIS A 178 -4.13 -15.01 -18.98
N HIS A 179 -3.56 -15.64 -20.00
CA HIS A 179 -3.34 -15.00 -21.30
C HIS A 179 -2.53 -13.69 -21.22
N ALA A 180 -1.49 -13.66 -20.38
CA ALA A 180 -0.65 -12.50 -20.19
C ALA A 180 0.53 -12.46 -21.17
N GLN A 181 0.92 -11.25 -21.59
CA GLN A 181 2.15 -10.98 -22.31
C GLN A 181 2.94 -9.88 -21.59
N ILE A 182 4.08 -10.24 -21.00
CA ILE A 182 4.87 -9.32 -20.17
C ILE A 182 6.34 -9.42 -20.54
N ASN A 183 7.00 -8.27 -20.76
CA ASN A 183 8.42 -8.25 -21.05
C ASN A 183 9.25 -8.55 -19.79
N ARG A 184 9.10 -7.75 -18.74
CA ARG A 184 9.83 -7.96 -17.48
C ARG A 184 8.86 -7.86 -16.32
N MET A 185 8.89 -8.86 -15.46
CA MET A 185 8.11 -8.91 -14.24
C MET A 185 9.03 -9.09 -13.05
N GLU A 186 8.85 -8.25 -12.03
CA GLU A 186 9.45 -8.38 -10.72
C GLU A 186 8.36 -8.71 -9.70
N CYS A 187 8.59 -9.71 -8.86
CA CYS A 187 7.63 -10.17 -7.88
C CYS A 187 8.27 -10.32 -6.51
N ALA A 188 7.62 -9.81 -5.47
CA ALA A 188 8.00 -10.05 -4.08
C ALA A 188 7.13 -11.10 -3.37
N GLY A 189 6.04 -11.54 -4.01
CA GLY A 189 5.15 -12.56 -3.48
C GLY A 189 5.69 -13.99 -3.52
N SER A 190 5.08 -14.87 -2.72
CA SER A 190 5.41 -16.29 -2.64
C SER A 190 4.89 -17.11 -3.83
N ASP A 191 3.77 -16.73 -4.45
CA ASP A 191 3.08 -17.57 -5.42
C ASP A 191 2.79 -16.82 -6.72
N ILE A 192 3.31 -17.35 -7.83
CA ILE A 192 3.15 -16.80 -9.18
C ILE A 192 2.53 -17.88 -10.04
N ASN A 193 1.27 -17.70 -10.43
CA ASN A 193 0.50 -18.66 -11.21
C ASN A 193 0.23 -18.10 -12.61
N LEU A 194 0.78 -18.76 -13.63
CA LEU A 194 0.64 -18.38 -15.03
C LEU A 194 -0.12 -19.45 -15.80
N HIS A 195 -1.11 -19.00 -16.57
CA HIS A 195 -1.93 -19.84 -17.44
C HIS A 195 -1.96 -19.25 -18.85
N ASN A 196 -1.60 -20.06 -19.86
CA ASN A 196 -1.59 -19.63 -21.27
C ASN A 196 -0.85 -18.30 -21.50
N SER A 197 0.24 -18.06 -20.78
CA SER A 197 0.91 -16.75 -20.72
C SER A 197 2.33 -16.84 -21.29
N THR A 198 2.83 -15.71 -21.78
CA THR A 198 4.21 -15.57 -22.29
C THR A 198 4.90 -14.43 -21.56
N ILE A 199 5.94 -14.74 -20.80
CA ILE A 199 6.71 -13.72 -20.06
C ILE A 199 8.19 -13.86 -20.42
N LYS A 200 8.89 -12.79 -20.81
CA LYS A 200 10.32 -12.94 -21.14
C LYS A 200 11.14 -13.14 -19.87
N LYS A 201 10.99 -12.29 -18.87
CA LYS A 201 11.76 -12.39 -17.63
C LYS A 201 10.89 -12.24 -16.39
N ILE A 202 11.08 -13.15 -15.44
CA ILE A 202 10.55 -13.05 -14.08
C ILE A 202 11.74 -12.96 -13.11
N THR A 203 11.72 -11.95 -12.26
CA THR A 203 12.65 -11.82 -11.13
C THR A 203 11.84 -11.91 -9.86
N VAL A 204 12.19 -12.85 -8.98
CA VAL A 204 11.54 -13.02 -7.69
C VAL A 204 12.48 -12.50 -6.61
N ASN A 205 12.06 -11.43 -5.93
CA ASN A 205 12.83 -10.65 -4.98
C ASN A 205 12.05 -10.51 -3.68
N GLY A 206 12.48 -11.14 -2.58
CA GLY A 206 11.87 -10.83 -1.29
C GLY A 206 12.56 -11.54 -0.15
N THR A 207 12.85 -10.86 0.95
CA THR A 207 13.32 -11.51 2.18
C THR A 207 12.24 -12.37 2.84
N ASP A 208 10.98 -12.13 2.46
CA ASP A 208 9.80 -12.59 3.20
C ASP A 208 9.11 -13.79 2.52
N ALA A 209 9.40 -14.04 1.24
CA ALA A 209 8.89 -15.20 0.50
C ALA A 209 9.65 -16.46 0.93
N LYS A 210 9.15 -17.17 1.93
CA LYS A 210 9.69 -18.48 2.30
C LYS A 210 9.29 -19.48 1.21
N ASN A 211 10.23 -19.79 0.32
CA ASN A 211 10.10 -20.76 -0.79
C ASN A 211 9.11 -20.30 -1.88
N PRO A 212 9.45 -19.27 -2.68
CA PRO A 212 8.58 -18.86 -3.77
C PRO A 212 8.39 -19.98 -4.80
N VAL A 213 7.15 -20.10 -5.29
CA VAL A 213 6.75 -21.06 -6.31
C VAL A 213 6.21 -20.35 -7.53
N VAL A 214 6.76 -20.68 -8.70
CA VAL A 214 6.27 -20.24 -10.01
C VAL A 214 5.60 -21.41 -10.72
N ASN A 215 4.28 -21.38 -10.80
CA ASN A 215 3.47 -22.38 -11.49
C ASN A 215 3.21 -21.94 -12.94
N LEU A 216 3.67 -22.73 -13.90
CA LEU A 216 3.48 -22.49 -15.33
C LEU A 216 2.53 -23.55 -15.89
N THR A 217 1.31 -23.16 -16.23
CA THR A 217 0.34 -24.02 -16.94
C THR A 217 0.24 -23.55 -18.37
N GLU A 218 0.66 -24.39 -19.32
CA GLU A 218 0.60 -24.05 -20.77
C GLU A 218 1.25 -22.68 -21.07
N SER A 219 2.29 -22.31 -20.30
CA SER A 219 2.91 -20.98 -20.29
C SER A 219 4.40 -21.05 -20.60
N GLN A 220 4.93 -20.00 -21.21
CA GLN A 220 6.32 -19.93 -21.64
C GLN A 220 7.04 -18.78 -20.95
N VAL A 221 8.20 -19.07 -20.37
CA VAL A 221 9.06 -18.06 -19.76
C VAL A 221 10.50 -18.18 -20.27
N ASP A 222 11.15 -17.08 -20.68
CA ASP A 222 12.56 -17.21 -21.11
C ASP A 222 13.48 -17.36 -19.89
N LEU A 223 13.37 -16.48 -18.90
CA LEU A 223 14.22 -16.50 -17.71
C LEU A 223 13.39 -16.34 -16.43
N ILE A 224 13.61 -17.23 -15.45
CA ILE A 224 13.20 -17.05 -14.06
C ILE A 224 14.44 -16.91 -13.19
N LYS A 225 14.57 -15.80 -12.48
CA LYS A 225 15.65 -15.56 -11.52
C LYS A 225 15.04 -15.42 -10.12
N PHE A 226 15.49 -16.25 -9.18
CA PHE A 226 15.28 -16.06 -7.75
C PHE A 226 16.50 -15.32 -7.19
N ASP A 227 16.33 -14.10 -6.69
CA ASP A 227 17.44 -13.26 -6.24
C ASP A 227 17.62 -13.37 -4.72
N GLY A 228 18.77 -13.89 -4.29
CA GLY A 228 19.09 -14.04 -2.87
C GLY A 228 18.32 -15.15 -2.14
N MET A 229 17.66 -16.05 -2.87
CA MET A 229 16.87 -17.15 -2.29
C MET A 229 16.74 -18.36 -3.23
N GLU A 230 16.33 -19.49 -2.65
CA GLU A 230 15.93 -20.68 -3.40
C GLU A 230 14.42 -20.65 -3.68
N GLY A 231 14.02 -21.02 -4.90
CA GLY A 231 12.62 -21.17 -5.28
C GLY A 231 12.35 -22.41 -6.11
N ALA A 232 11.08 -22.63 -6.41
CA ALA A 232 10.63 -23.74 -7.25
C ALA A 232 9.89 -23.24 -8.48
N VAL A 233 10.13 -23.88 -9.61
CA VAL A 233 9.35 -23.70 -10.84
C VAL A 233 8.63 -25.01 -11.13
N ILE A 234 7.31 -24.97 -11.25
CA ILE A 234 6.49 -26.14 -11.55
C ILE A 234 5.85 -25.96 -12.93
N LEU A 235 6.16 -26.86 -13.84
CA LEU A 235 5.65 -26.89 -15.21
C LEU A 235 4.49 -27.88 -15.29
N TYR A 236 3.33 -27.43 -15.74
CA TYR A 236 2.13 -28.24 -15.95
C TYR A 236 1.76 -28.30 -17.42
N GLY A 237 1.65 -29.53 -17.94
CA GLY A 237 1.32 -29.78 -19.34
C GLY A 237 2.53 -29.67 -20.26
N ASP A 238 2.33 -30.06 -21.52
CA ASP A 238 3.43 -30.22 -22.47
C ASP A 238 3.92 -28.88 -23.03
N ASN A 239 3.03 -27.89 -23.14
CA ASN A 239 3.42 -26.57 -23.66
C ASN A 239 4.00 -25.63 -22.58
N ALA A 240 4.04 -26.05 -21.31
CA ALA A 240 4.74 -25.30 -20.27
C ALA A 240 6.26 -25.44 -20.41
N SER A 241 6.96 -24.30 -20.49
CA SER A 241 8.41 -24.27 -20.67
C SER A 241 9.07 -23.07 -19.99
N VAL A 242 10.31 -23.27 -19.56
CA VAL A 242 11.23 -22.22 -19.13
C VAL A 242 12.60 -22.46 -19.78
N LYS A 243 13.24 -21.44 -20.36
CA LYS A 243 14.55 -21.62 -21.01
C LYS A 243 15.70 -21.66 -20.01
N GLU A 244 15.66 -20.79 -19.00
CA GLU A 244 16.69 -20.70 -17.97
C GLU A 244 16.07 -20.40 -16.59
N VAL A 245 16.59 -21.08 -15.56
CA VAL A 245 16.24 -20.81 -14.15
C VAL A 245 17.51 -20.58 -13.35
N LYS A 246 17.55 -19.48 -12.57
CA LYS A 246 18.66 -19.13 -11.67
C LYS A 246 18.16 -19.10 -10.23
N GLY A 247 18.80 -19.86 -9.35
CA GLY A 247 18.45 -19.89 -7.92
C GLY A 247 17.20 -20.74 -7.60
N GLY A 248 16.86 -21.73 -8.41
CA GLY A 248 15.71 -22.58 -8.12
C GLY A 248 15.72 -23.91 -8.85
N ILE A 249 14.80 -24.78 -8.45
CA ILE A 249 14.62 -26.12 -9.03
C ILE A 249 13.43 -26.15 -9.99
N ILE A 250 13.51 -27.00 -11.03
CA ILE A 250 12.44 -27.21 -12.00
C ILE A 250 11.81 -28.57 -11.77
N THR A 251 10.48 -28.61 -11.64
CA THR A 251 9.69 -29.85 -11.60
C THR A 251 8.65 -29.82 -12.71
N ARG A 252 8.44 -30.94 -13.39
CA ARG A 252 7.35 -31.11 -14.36
C ARG A 252 6.29 -32.04 -13.76
N LYS A 253 5.01 -31.65 -13.88
CA LYS A 253 3.85 -32.38 -13.38
C LYS A 253 2.79 -32.55 -14.47
N ASN A 254 1.95 -33.57 -14.33
CA ASN A 254 0.82 -33.76 -15.24
C ASN A 254 -0.28 -32.74 -14.97
N LEU A 255 -1.01 -32.33 -16.03
CA LEU A 255 -2.15 -31.42 -15.91
C LEU A 255 -3.27 -31.99 -15.01
N SER A 256 -3.38 -33.33 -14.94
CA SER A 256 -4.35 -34.03 -14.10
C SER A 256 -4.10 -33.86 -12.60
N GLU A 257 -2.87 -33.50 -12.19
CA GLU A 257 -2.53 -33.24 -10.79
C GLU A 257 -3.07 -31.88 -10.32
N LEU A 258 -3.29 -30.94 -11.24
CA LEU A 258 -3.83 -29.61 -10.96
C LEU A 258 -5.32 -29.65 -10.57
N LYS A 259 -6.06 -30.67 -11.02
CA LYS A 259 -7.49 -30.86 -10.68
C LYS A 259 -7.72 -31.43 -9.27
N LYS A 260 -6.65 -31.76 -8.53
CA LYS A 260 -6.71 -32.35 -7.19
C LYS A 260 -6.31 -31.38 -6.07
N SER A 261 -5.84 -30.18 -6.40
CA SER A 261 -5.52 -29.09 -5.47
C SER A 261 -6.58 -28.01 -5.52
#